data_AF-O42962-F1
#
_entry.id   AF-O42962-F1
#
_cell.length_a   1.000
_cell.length_b   1.000
_cell.length_c   1.000
_cell.angle_alpha   90.00
_cell.angle_beta   90.00
_cell.angle_gamma   90.00
#
_symmetry.space_group_name_H-M   'P 1'
#
loop_
_entity.id
_entity.type
_entity.pdbx_description
1 polymer ?
#
loop_
_entity_poly.entity_id
_entity_poly.type
_entity_poly.pdbx_seq_one_letter_code
_entity_poly.pdbx_strand_id
1 'polypeptide(L)'
;MEFRYDFSDYKKSDFDPKAQAERVLISVHADSDVNEDKEVARKRLGYALKEVERQITDLIVHEETTLTKNVSSSLNAQSYLQDIEGKLEQLMLVYERIRSLVVIPSENLGPLHEAIVNLHSTYMTLYWLGEFFGIQAKLFPLFQGSINENEKLSRYYQASLLLQESDQLLSRFPLMKRQSSVSLLLKLNITNRSRIIKETSSYLLSQEDQLSFSVNSNGFTNACSVLYMLDKYLLEQDLTRLLSSRIQKAIIQFDSIFQLSPTTRRLLHNSTDPSAANSTIWSKFEDGWYQISKIGAQCVFWERSLQKANICNPDYPNLLEYFQMQPNFILDGATICIYFFKELAISISSKMQMLDRRDPILLRVFRSDFQRVTHIVEQAIARSSSEIVNKDTRECSIVMNSLRVLAPKNP
;
A
#
# COMPACT_ATOMS: atom_id res chain seq x y z
N MET A 1 -117.01 13.16 -27.49
CA MET A 1 -115.96 12.88 -26.51
C MET A 1 -114.88 12.11 -27.22
N GLU A 2 -113.69 12.70 -27.42
CA GLU A 2 -112.54 11.96 -27.95
C GLU A 2 -112.04 10.99 -26.87
N PHE A 3 -112.22 9.69 -27.09
CA PHE A 3 -111.59 8.64 -26.28
C PHE A 3 -110.10 8.59 -26.63
N ARG A 4 -109.24 9.22 -25.82
CA ARG A 4 -107.79 8.98 -25.86
C ARG A 4 -107.49 7.81 -24.91
N TYR A 5 -107.04 6.69 -25.48
CA TYR A 5 -106.45 5.61 -24.69
C TYR A 5 -105.09 6.07 -24.12
N ASP A 6 -104.95 5.98 -22.81
CA ASP A 6 -103.66 6.20 -22.13
C ASP A 6 -102.82 4.93 -22.26
N PHE A 7 -101.80 4.97 -23.11
CA PHE A 7 -100.82 3.89 -23.29
C PHE A 7 -99.57 4.08 -22.40
N SER A 8 -99.63 4.91 -21.36
CA SER A 8 -98.50 5.14 -20.45
C SER A 8 -97.99 3.85 -19.77
N ASP A 9 -98.87 2.86 -19.56
CA ASP A 9 -98.50 1.55 -19.02
C ASP A 9 -97.69 0.67 -19.98
N TYR A 10 -97.68 0.96 -21.28
CA TYR A 10 -96.93 0.20 -22.30
C TYR A 10 -95.48 0.67 -22.46
N LYS A 11 -95.11 1.78 -21.81
CA LYS A 11 -93.76 2.38 -21.88
C LYS A 11 -92.84 1.98 -20.72
N LYS A 12 -93.36 1.21 -19.76
CA LYS A 12 -92.65 0.80 -18.55
C LYS A 12 -91.91 -0.52 -18.77
N SER A 13 -90.67 -0.63 -18.25
CA SER A 13 -89.82 -1.83 -18.39
C SER A 13 -90.40 -3.08 -17.71
N ASP A 14 -91.43 -2.87 -16.89
CA ASP A 14 -92.25 -3.83 -16.15
C ASP A 14 -93.57 -4.19 -16.86
N PHE A 15 -93.72 -3.86 -18.15
CA PHE A 15 -94.85 -4.31 -18.96
C PHE A 15 -94.85 -5.85 -19.10
N ASP A 16 -95.78 -6.50 -18.40
CA ASP A 16 -96.07 -7.93 -18.58
C ASP A 16 -97.26 -8.11 -19.54
N PRO A 17 -97.02 -8.50 -20.80
CA PRO A 17 -98.08 -8.71 -21.79
C PRO A 17 -99.08 -9.79 -21.35
N LYS A 18 -98.66 -10.74 -20.51
CA LYS A 18 -99.52 -11.81 -20.00
C LYS A 18 -100.49 -11.28 -18.96
N ALA A 19 -100.01 -10.47 -18.01
CA ALA A 19 -100.84 -9.81 -17.01
C ALA A 19 -101.85 -8.82 -17.61
N GLN A 20 -101.47 -8.14 -18.70
CA GLN A 20 -102.38 -7.24 -19.42
C GLN A 20 -103.44 -8.02 -20.22
N ALA A 21 -103.06 -9.12 -20.87
CA ALA A 21 -104.00 -10.01 -21.52
C ALA A 21 -105.02 -10.60 -20.53
N GLU A 22 -104.57 -11.00 -19.34
CA GLU A 22 -105.43 -11.46 -18.25
C GLU A 22 -106.40 -10.37 -17.77
N ARG A 23 -105.94 -9.12 -17.59
CA ARG A 23 -106.81 -7.97 -17.25
C ARG A 23 -107.88 -7.73 -18.30
N VAL A 24 -107.53 -7.80 -19.59
CA VAL A 24 -108.49 -7.66 -20.68
C VAL A 24 -109.49 -8.82 -20.69
N LEU A 25 -109.03 -10.06 -20.46
CA LEU A 25 -109.90 -11.24 -20.40
C LEU A 25 -110.92 -11.14 -19.26
N ILE A 26 -110.48 -10.68 -18.09
CA ILE A 26 -111.32 -10.42 -16.91
C ILE A 26 -112.35 -9.32 -17.22
N SER A 27 -111.95 -8.25 -17.92
CA SER A 27 -112.86 -7.17 -18.31
C SER A 27 -113.95 -7.58 -19.31
N VAL A 28 -113.76 -8.72 -20.02
CA VAL A 28 -114.69 -9.25 -21.01
C VAL A 28 -115.64 -10.32 -20.41
N HIS A 29 -115.38 -10.78 -19.18
CA HIS A 29 -116.15 -11.84 -18.49
C HIS A 29 -116.92 -11.32 -17.26
N ALA A 30 -117.59 -10.16 -17.37
CA ALA A 30 -118.51 -9.71 -16.33
C ALA A 30 -119.88 -10.38 -16.47
N ASP A 31 -120.29 -11.14 -15.44
CA ASP A 31 -121.56 -11.84 -15.28
C ASP A 31 -122.75 -10.87 -15.19
N SER A 32 -123.24 -10.35 -16.33
CA SER A 32 -124.62 -9.89 -16.50
C SER A 32 -124.90 -9.43 -17.93
N ASP A 33 -125.87 -10.08 -18.57
CA ASP A 33 -126.84 -9.57 -19.55
C ASP A 33 -126.45 -8.40 -20.48
N VAL A 34 -126.33 -8.69 -21.78
CA VAL A 34 -127.23 -8.33 -22.90
C VAL A 34 -126.42 -8.58 -24.19
N ASN A 35 -126.93 -9.37 -25.15
CA ASN A 35 -126.21 -9.71 -26.38
C ASN A 35 -125.76 -8.50 -27.23
N GLU A 36 -126.32 -7.31 -26.98
CA GLU A 36 -125.87 -6.04 -27.59
C GLU A 36 -124.51 -5.56 -27.07
N ASP A 37 -124.10 -5.90 -25.83
CA ASP A 37 -122.82 -5.47 -25.27
C ASP A 37 -121.63 -6.31 -25.78
N LYS A 38 -121.84 -7.57 -26.15
CA LYS A 38 -120.79 -8.42 -26.74
C LYS A 38 -120.37 -7.98 -28.13
N GLU A 39 -121.32 -7.53 -28.97
CA GLU A 39 -121.04 -6.98 -30.30
C GLU A 39 -120.26 -5.66 -30.20
N VAL A 40 -120.63 -4.79 -29.26
CA VAL A 40 -119.93 -3.52 -29.01
C VAL A 40 -118.53 -3.76 -28.44
N ALA A 41 -118.38 -4.69 -27.48
CA ALA A 41 -117.08 -5.08 -26.95
C ALA A 41 -116.18 -5.69 -28.02
N ARG A 42 -116.71 -6.58 -28.87
CA ARG A 42 -115.97 -7.16 -30.01
C ARG A 42 -115.52 -6.09 -31.01
N LYS A 43 -116.38 -5.12 -31.33
CA LYS A 43 -116.00 -3.99 -32.20
C LYS A 43 -114.92 -3.12 -31.55
N ARG A 44 -115.04 -2.79 -30.26
CA ARG A 44 -114.01 -2.04 -29.52
C ARG A 44 -112.66 -2.77 -29.49
N LEU A 45 -112.67 -4.08 -29.25
CA LEU A 45 -111.47 -4.91 -29.25
C LEU A 45 -110.85 -5.01 -30.65
N GLY A 46 -111.67 -5.10 -31.70
CA GLY A 46 -111.22 -5.05 -33.09
C GLY A 46 -110.58 -3.70 -33.48
N TYR A 47 -111.13 -2.58 -33.00
CA TYR A 47 -110.52 -1.26 -33.18
C TYR A 47 -109.21 -1.13 -32.40
N ALA A 48 -109.16 -1.62 -31.16
CA ALA A 48 -107.94 -1.60 -30.35
C ALA A 48 -106.82 -2.45 -30.99
N LEU A 49 -107.14 -3.64 -31.50
CA LEU A 49 -106.18 -4.49 -32.22
C LEU A 49 -105.63 -3.81 -33.46
N LYS A 50 -106.49 -3.20 -34.28
CA LYS A 50 -106.06 -2.45 -35.47
C LYS A 50 -105.20 -1.24 -35.13
N GLU A 51 -105.50 -0.54 -34.05
CA GLU A 51 -104.70 0.61 -33.60
C GLU A 51 -103.33 0.17 -33.08
N VAL A 52 -103.27 -0.95 -32.34
CA VAL A 52 -102.00 -1.55 -31.89
C VAL A 52 -101.18 -2.05 -33.09
N GLU A 53 -101.79 -2.75 -34.04
CA GLU A 53 -101.11 -3.15 -35.29
C GLU A 53 -100.56 -1.94 -36.04
N ARG A 54 -101.36 -0.87 -36.16
CA ARG A 54 -100.91 0.37 -36.81
C ARG A 54 -99.72 0.98 -36.08
N GLN A 55 -99.79 1.11 -34.75
CA GLN A 55 -98.70 1.67 -33.95
C GLN A 55 -97.43 0.80 -33.99
N ILE A 56 -97.55 -0.52 -33.96
CA ILE A 56 -96.40 -1.43 -34.13
C ILE A 56 -95.78 -1.23 -35.50
N THR A 57 -96.60 -1.12 -36.55
CA THR A 57 -96.11 -0.88 -37.92
C THR A 57 -95.42 0.48 -38.03
N ASP A 58 -96.01 1.54 -37.47
CA ASP A 58 -95.42 2.88 -37.43
C ASP A 58 -94.10 2.88 -36.65
N LEU A 59 -94.03 2.16 -35.52
CA LEU A 59 -92.84 2.08 -34.69
C LEU A 59 -91.72 1.28 -35.37
N ILE A 60 -92.05 0.19 -36.06
CA ILE A 60 -91.12 -0.57 -36.91
C ILE A 60 -90.57 0.36 -38.01
N VAL A 61 -91.43 1.09 -38.73
CA VAL A 61 -91.00 2.00 -39.80
C VAL A 61 -90.17 3.17 -39.26
N HIS A 62 -90.49 3.69 -38.07
CA HIS A 62 -89.75 4.79 -37.46
C HIS A 62 -88.37 4.36 -36.94
N GLU A 63 -88.28 3.18 -36.32
CA GLU A 63 -87.05 2.63 -35.75
C GLU A 63 -86.19 1.87 -36.77
N GLU A 64 -86.72 1.47 -37.93
CA GLU A 64 -85.98 0.74 -38.97
C GLU A 64 -84.71 1.49 -39.39
N THR A 65 -84.80 2.81 -39.53
CA THR A 65 -83.64 3.64 -39.88
C THR A 65 -82.57 3.64 -38.76
N THR A 66 -83.00 3.71 -37.50
CA THR A 66 -82.11 3.64 -36.33
C THR A 66 -81.48 2.25 -36.20
N LEU A 67 -82.25 1.19 -36.39
CA LEU A 67 -81.79 -0.20 -36.31
C LEU A 67 -80.77 -0.49 -37.43
N THR A 68 -81.04 -0.04 -38.66
CA THR A 68 -80.13 -0.18 -39.79
C THR A 68 -78.82 0.58 -39.56
N LYS A 69 -78.88 1.76 -38.93
CA LYS A 69 -77.71 2.53 -38.52
C LYS A 69 -76.91 1.85 -37.40
N ASN A 70 -77.58 1.20 -36.44
CA ASN A 70 -76.92 0.47 -35.36
C ASN A 70 -76.30 -0.86 -35.84
N VAL A 71 -76.94 -1.56 -36.77
CA VAL A 71 -76.38 -2.76 -37.39
C VAL A 71 -75.15 -2.39 -38.23
N SER A 72 -75.22 -1.32 -39.02
CA SER A 72 -74.06 -0.85 -39.80
C SER A 72 -72.91 -0.35 -38.92
N SER A 73 -73.19 0.33 -37.79
CA SER A 73 -72.14 0.71 -36.84
C SER A 73 -71.53 -0.51 -36.13
N SER A 74 -72.32 -1.53 -35.81
CA SER A 74 -71.83 -2.81 -35.26
C SER A 74 -70.97 -3.58 -36.25
N LEU A 75 -71.35 -3.65 -37.52
CA LEU A 75 -70.54 -4.26 -38.59
C LEU A 75 -69.23 -3.50 -38.80
N ASN A 76 -69.24 -2.17 -38.75
CA ASN A 76 -68.02 -1.36 -38.79
C ASN A 76 -67.13 -1.60 -37.56
N ALA A 77 -67.71 -1.71 -36.36
CA ALA A 77 -66.94 -2.03 -35.16
C ALA A 77 -66.31 -3.44 -35.25
N GLN A 78 -67.03 -4.40 -35.82
CA GLN A 78 -66.52 -5.75 -36.07
C GLN A 78 -65.36 -5.74 -37.06
N SER A 79 -65.42 -4.95 -38.14
CA SER A 79 -64.29 -4.82 -39.07
C SER A 79 -63.08 -4.15 -38.43
N TYR A 80 -63.28 -3.11 -37.59
CA TYR A 80 -62.19 -2.51 -36.82
C TYR A 80 -61.54 -3.48 -35.83
N LEU A 81 -62.31 -4.37 -35.20
CA LEU A 81 -61.76 -5.41 -34.32
C LEU A 81 -60.92 -6.43 -35.11
N GLN A 82 -61.38 -6.86 -36.28
CA GLN A 82 -60.60 -7.74 -37.17
C GLN A 82 -59.29 -7.07 -37.64
N ASP A 83 -59.32 -5.77 -37.94
CA ASP A 83 -58.11 -5.01 -38.27
C ASP A 83 -57.13 -4.93 -37.08
N ILE A 84 -57.63 -4.79 -35.86
CA ILE A 84 -56.81 -4.79 -34.64
C ILE A 84 -56.20 -6.18 -34.39
N GLU A 85 -56.98 -7.25 -34.54
CA GLU A 85 -56.49 -8.63 -34.44
C GLU A 85 -55.36 -8.88 -35.44
N GLY A 86 -55.54 -8.50 -36.71
CA GLY A 86 -54.49 -8.61 -37.73
C GLY A 86 -53.23 -7.80 -37.40
N LYS A 87 -53.37 -6.61 -36.81
CA LYS A 87 -52.22 -5.81 -36.33
C LYS A 87 -51.55 -6.44 -35.12
N LEU A 88 -52.29 -7.07 -34.23
CA LEU A 88 -51.75 -7.76 -33.05
C LEU A 88 -50.92 -8.98 -33.49
N GLU A 89 -51.39 -9.76 -34.46
CA GLU A 89 -50.64 -10.87 -35.04
C GLU A 89 -49.33 -10.36 -35.71
N GLN A 90 -49.40 -9.27 -36.46
CA GLN A 90 -48.20 -8.64 -37.03
C GLN A 90 -47.22 -8.18 -35.94
N LEU A 91 -47.71 -7.59 -34.85
CA LEU A 91 -46.87 -7.15 -33.73
C LEU A 91 -46.22 -8.34 -33.01
N MET A 92 -46.95 -9.44 -32.82
CA MET A 92 -46.40 -10.67 -32.26
C MET A 92 -45.31 -11.27 -33.16
N LEU A 93 -45.51 -11.28 -34.48
CA LEU A 93 -44.49 -11.72 -35.44
C LEU A 93 -43.24 -10.83 -35.40
N VAL A 94 -43.41 -9.50 -35.30
CA VAL A 94 -42.29 -8.56 -35.15
C VAL A 94 -41.56 -8.78 -33.82
N TYR A 95 -42.30 -8.97 -32.71
CA TYR A 95 -41.72 -9.24 -31.40
C TYR A 95 -40.91 -10.55 -31.39
N GLU A 96 -41.47 -11.65 -31.92
CA GLU A 96 -40.73 -12.91 -32.03
C GLU A 96 -39.51 -12.80 -32.97
N ARG A 97 -39.60 -11.97 -34.01
CA ARG A 97 -38.44 -11.63 -34.85
C ARG A 97 -37.38 -10.83 -34.08
N ILE A 98 -37.74 -9.87 -33.25
CA ILE A 98 -36.80 -9.11 -32.40
C ILE A 98 -36.19 -10.03 -31.34
N ARG A 99 -37.01 -10.85 -30.69
CA ARG A 99 -36.57 -11.82 -29.69
C ARG A 99 -35.54 -12.79 -30.26
N SER A 100 -35.82 -13.36 -31.42
CA SER A 100 -34.91 -14.31 -32.10
C SER A 100 -33.65 -13.66 -32.67
N LEU A 101 -33.74 -12.44 -33.21
CA LEU A 101 -32.59 -11.77 -33.83
C LEU A 101 -31.71 -10.97 -32.84
N VAL A 102 -32.25 -10.55 -31.69
CA VAL A 102 -31.56 -9.64 -30.77
C VAL A 102 -31.45 -10.23 -29.37
N VAL A 103 -32.57 -10.59 -28.74
CA VAL A 103 -32.59 -10.99 -27.32
C VAL A 103 -31.84 -12.30 -27.10
N ILE A 104 -32.18 -13.35 -27.84
CA ILE A 104 -31.54 -14.67 -27.69
C ILE A 104 -30.02 -14.60 -28.00
N PRO A 105 -29.55 -13.94 -29.07
CA PRO A 105 -28.11 -13.73 -29.28
C PRO A 105 -27.44 -12.93 -28.16
N SER A 106 -28.13 -11.95 -27.55
CA SER A 106 -27.60 -11.18 -26.43
C SER A 106 -27.44 -12.00 -25.14
N GLU A 107 -28.34 -12.95 -24.87
CA GLU A 107 -28.21 -13.89 -23.75
C GLU A 107 -26.98 -14.80 -23.93
N ASN A 108 -26.65 -15.12 -25.18
CA ASN A 108 -25.43 -15.86 -25.55
C ASN A 108 -24.14 -15.01 -25.51
N LEU A 109 -24.20 -13.72 -25.13
CA LEU A 109 -23.00 -12.91 -24.90
C LEU A 109 -22.28 -13.29 -23.60
N GLY A 110 -22.93 -13.98 -22.66
CA GLY A 110 -22.32 -14.43 -21.40
C GLY A 110 -21.01 -15.20 -21.61
N PRO A 111 -21.01 -16.30 -22.40
CA PRO A 111 -19.80 -17.04 -22.75
C PRO A 111 -18.73 -16.19 -23.45
N LEU A 112 -19.12 -15.23 -24.31
CA LEU A 112 -18.18 -14.33 -24.98
C LEU A 112 -17.53 -13.36 -23.98
N HIS A 113 -18.32 -12.78 -23.09
CA HIS A 113 -17.82 -11.92 -22.02
C HIS A 113 -16.87 -12.69 -21.09
N GLU A 114 -17.25 -13.89 -20.67
CA GLU A 114 -16.39 -14.77 -19.86
C GLU A 114 -15.09 -15.12 -20.59
N ALA A 115 -15.15 -15.43 -21.89
CA ALA A 115 -13.96 -15.66 -22.70
C ALA A 115 -13.05 -14.43 -22.79
N ILE A 116 -13.61 -13.21 -22.94
CA ILE A 116 -12.84 -11.96 -22.93
C ILE A 116 -12.19 -11.72 -21.56
N VAL A 117 -12.92 -11.94 -20.46
CA VAL A 117 -12.39 -11.80 -19.10
C VAL A 117 -11.26 -12.80 -18.85
N ASN A 118 -11.43 -14.05 -19.25
CA ASN A 118 -10.41 -15.10 -19.14
C ASN A 118 -9.18 -14.81 -20.01
N LEU A 119 -9.39 -14.32 -21.24
CA LEU A 119 -8.30 -13.91 -22.13
C LEU A 119 -7.54 -12.73 -21.54
N HIS A 120 -8.23 -11.72 -21.01
CA HIS A 120 -7.61 -10.58 -20.34
C HIS A 120 -6.82 -10.99 -19.10
N SER A 121 -7.39 -11.84 -18.24
CA SER A 121 -6.70 -12.38 -17.06
C SER A 121 -5.45 -13.19 -17.42
N THR A 122 -5.54 -14.00 -18.49
CA THR A 122 -4.42 -14.75 -19.05
C THR A 122 -3.34 -13.83 -19.59
N TYR A 123 -3.72 -12.83 -20.40
CA TYR A 123 -2.82 -11.81 -20.93
C TYR A 123 -2.08 -11.07 -19.82
N MET A 124 -2.81 -10.58 -18.81
CA MET A 124 -2.21 -9.88 -17.67
C MET A 124 -1.25 -10.78 -16.89
N THR A 125 -1.62 -12.04 -16.67
CA THR A 125 -0.73 -13.01 -16.00
C THR A 125 0.54 -13.26 -16.81
N LEU A 126 0.43 -13.44 -18.13
CA LEU A 126 1.58 -13.62 -19.02
C LEU A 126 2.47 -12.38 -19.09
N TYR A 127 1.87 -11.19 -19.15
CA TYR A 127 2.59 -9.92 -19.16
C TYR A 127 3.46 -9.78 -17.90
N TRP A 128 2.88 -9.95 -16.71
CA TRP A 128 3.63 -9.83 -15.46
C TRP A 128 4.63 -10.97 -15.24
N LEU A 129 4.33 -12.20 -15.72
CA LEU A 129 5.32 -13.28 -15.76
C LEU A 129 6.49 -12.93 -16.66
N GLY A 130 6.25 -12.30 -17.81
CA GLY A 130 7.27 -11.79 -18.71
C GLY A 130 8.19 -10.77 -18.02
N GLU A 131 7.60 -9.78 -17.35
CA GLU A 131 8.35 -8.79 -16.55
C GLU A 131 9.18 -9.46 -15.45
N PHE A 132 8.58 -10.41 -14.70
CA PHE A 132 9.29 -11.17 -13.67
C PHE A 132 10.48 -11.95 -14.25
N PHE A 133 10.27 -12.70 -15.34
CA PHE A 133 11.38 -13.42 -15.99
C PHE A 133 12.44 -12.47 -16.56
N GLY A 134 12.06 -11.28 -17.01
CA GLY A 134 12.98 -10.21 -17.40
C GLY A 134 13.87 -9.76 -16.23
N ILE A 135 13.32 -9.58 -15.03
CA ILE A 135 14.09 -9.28 -13.82
C ILE A 135 15.02 -10.45 -13.47
N GLN A 136 14.52 -11.69 -13.51
CA GLN A 136 15.32 -12.88 -13.22
C GLN A 136 16.49 -13.06 -14.20
N ALA A 137 16.29 -12.80 -15.49
CA ALA A 137 17.34 -12.84 -16.51
C ALA A 137 18.46 -11.83 -16.23
N LYS A 138 18.14 -10.66 -15.66
CA LYS A 138 19.13 -9.66 -15.22
C LYS A 138 19.83 -10.05 -13.92
N LEU A 139 19.13 -10.76 -13.02
CA LEU A 139 19.69 -11.22 -11.73
C LEU A 139 20.76 -12.30 -11.90
N PHE A 140 20.55 -13.28 -12.78
CA PHE A 140 21.45 -14.43 -12.92
C PHE A 140 22.93 -14.05 -13.19
N PRO A 141 23.26 -13.13 -14.12
CA PRO A 141 24.63 -12.69 -14.34
C PRO A 141 25.26 -12.03 -13.11
N LEU A 142 24.48 -11.31 -12.30
CA LEU A 142 24.97 -10.61 -11.10
C LEU A 142 25.36 -11.57 -9.98
N PHE A 143 24.81 -12.78 -9.98
CA PHE A 143 25.19 -13.84 -9.06
C PHE A 143 26.47 -14.60 -9.47
N GLN A 144 27.00 -14.34 -10.66
CA GLN A 144 28.30 -14.89 -11.08
C GLN A 144 29.42 -14.13 -10.36
N GLY A 145 30.33 -14.87 -9.73
CA GLY A 145 31.40 -14.30 -8.92
C GLY A 145 32.28 -13.33 -9.73
N SER A 146 32.72 -12.24 -9.09
CA SER A 146 33.84 -11.43 -9.56
C SER A 146 35.05 -11.67 -8.66
N ILE A 147 36.24 -11.59 -9.25
CA ILE A 147 37.53 -11.64 -8.54
C ILE A 147 37.74 -10.33 -7.76
N ASN A 148 37.21 -9.21 -8.25
CA ASN A 148 37.37 -7.90 -7.63
C ASN A 148 36.25 -7.65 -6.60
N GLU A 149 36.61 -7.43 -5.34
CA GLU A 149 35.66 -7.19 -4.25
C GLU A 149 34.76 -5.97 -4.48
N ASN A 150 35.30 -4.87 -5.01
CA ASN A 150 34.51 -3.66 -5.28
C ASN A 150 33.47 -3.90 -6.38
N GLU A 151 33.84 -4.63 -7.43
CA GLU A 151 32.91 -5.00 -8.50
C GLU A 151 31.87 -6.00 -7.98
N LYS A 152 32.29 -6.98 -7.18
CA LYS A 152 31.41 -7.95 -6.54
C LYS A 152 30.34 -7.26 -5.69
N LEU A 153 30.71 -6.29 -4.86
CA LEU A 153 29.77 -5.53 -4.03
C LEU A 153 28.86 -4.62 -4.86
N SER A 154 29.37 -4.04 -5.96
CA SER A 154 28.53 -3.29 -6.90
C SER A 154 27.49 -4.19 -7.57
N ARG A 155 27.87 -5.41 -7.99
CA ARG A 155 26.94 -6.42 -8.51
C ARG A 155 25.93 -6.87 -7.46
N TYR A 156 26.35 -7.04 -6.21
CA TYR A 156 25.44 -7.37 -5.11
C TYR A 156 24.44 -6.26 -4.83
N TYR A 157 24.87 -5.00 -4.87
CA TYR A 157 23.98 -3.85 -4.75
C TYR A 157 22.92 -3.83 -5.86
N GLN A 158 23.34 -4.02 -7.12
CA GLN A 158 22.40 -4.14 -8.25
C GLN A 158 21.46 -5.35 -8.09
N ALA A 159 21.98 -6.49 -7.61
CA ALA A 159 21.18 -7.67 -7.38
C ALA A 159 20.14 -7.46 -6.27
N SER A 160 20.48 -6.76 -5.18
CA SER A 160 19.51 -6.44 -4.12
C SER A 160 18.40 -5.52 -4.60
N LEU A 161 18.68 -4.54 -5.47
CA LEU A 161 17.65 -3.69 -6.08
C LEU A 161 16.66 -4.51 -6.93
N LEU A 162 17.20 -5.37 -7.80
CA LEU A 162 16.38 -6.25 -8.64
C LEU A 162 15.59 -7.29 -7.82
N LEU A 163 16.15 -7.79 -6.71
CA LEU A 163 15.43 -8.67 -5.78
C LEU A 163 14.27 -7.94 -5.11
N GLN A 164 14.46 -6.68 -4.69
CA GLN A 164 13.38 -5.87 -4.12
C GLN A 164 12.29 -5.57 -5.15
N GLU A 165 12.66 -5.25 -6.40
CA GLU A 165 11.72 -5.07 -7.51
C GLU A 165 10.92 -6.36 -7.78
N SER A 166 11.60 -7.51 -7.78
CA SER A 166 10.98 -8.83 -7.89
C SER A 166 10.00 -9.10 -6.74
N ASP A 167 10.37 -8.78 -5.49
CA ASP A 167 9.51 -8.96 -4.31
C ASP A 167 8.28 -8.03 -4.36
N GLN A 168 8.44 -6.79 -4.83
CA GLN A 168 7.35 -5.84 -5.06
C GLN A 168 6.39 -6.30 -6.16
N LEU A 169 6.93 -6.84 -7.26
CA LEU A 169 6.11 -7.38 -8.35
C LEU A 169 5.25 -8.56 -7.86
N LEU A 170 5.86 -9.47 -7.08
CA LEU A 170 5.18 -10.64 -6.54
C LEU A 170 4.21 -10.32 -5.40
N SER A 171 4.39 -9.22 -4.67
CA SER A 171 3.41 -8.75 -3.69
C SER A 171 2.19 -8.13 -4.36
N ARG A 172 2.39 -7.41 -5.48
CA ARG A 172 1.32 -6.83 -6.29
C ARG A 172 0.51 -7.88 -7.05
N PHE A 173 1.15 -8.95 -7.52
CA PHE A 173 0.51 -10.01 -8.32
C PHE A 173 0.69 -11.41 -7.70
N PRO A 174 0.00 -11.72 -6.59
CA PRO A 174 0.22 -12.95 -5.82
C PRO A 174 -0.10 -14.24 -6.59
N LEU A 175 -0.94 -14.20 -7.62
CA LEU A 175 -1.28 -15.36 -8.45
C LEU A 175 -0.07 -15.94 -9.19
N MET A 176 0.94 -15.10 -9.50
CA MET A 176 2.17 -15.55 -10.15
C MET A 176 2.96 -16.54 -9.29
N LYS A 177 2.90 -16.41 -7.95
CA LYS A 177 3.59 -17.32 -7.02
C LYS A 177 3.11 -18.77 -7.12
N ARG A 178 1.91 -19.00 -7.69
CA ARG A 178 1.34 -20.34 -7.89
C ARG A 178 1.97 -21.08 -9.07
N GLN A 179 2.65 -20.37 -9.97
CA GLN A 179 3.34 -20.99 -11.10
C GLN A 179 4.59 -21.75 -10.62
N SER A 180 4.75 -22.99 -11.06
CA SER A 180 5.86 -23.86 -10.64
C SER A 180 7.23 -23.27 -10.99
N SER A 181 7.34 -22.64 -12.16
CA SER A 181 8.55 -21.95 -12.63
C SER A 181 8.93 -20.78 -11.71
N VAL A 182 7.96 -19.96 -11.30
CA VAL A 182 8.17 -18.85 -10.35
C VAL A 182 8.60 -19.39 -8.99
N SER A 183 7.96 -20.46 -8.50
CA SER A 183 8.33 -21.09 -7.22
C SER A 183 9.77 -21.62 -7.22
N LEU A 184 10.22 -22.23 -8.31
CA LEU A 184 11.61 -22.70 -8.46
C LEU A 184 12.61 -21.53 -8.43
N LEU A 185 12.32 -20.45 -9.15
CA LEU A 185 13.18 -19.25 -9.16
C LEU A 185 13.21 -18.55 -7.80
N LEU A 186 12.08 -18.50 -7.09
CA LEU A 186 12.03 -17.99 -5.73
C LEU A 186 12.92 -18.77 -4.76
N LYS A 187 12.93 -20.11 -4.84
CA LYS A 187 13.82 -20.94 -4.04
C LYS A 187 15.30 -20.65 -4.33
N LEU A 188 15.66 -20.51 -5.60
CA LEU A 188 17.02 -20.12 -6.00
C LEU A 188 17.40 -18.73 -5.48
N ASN A 189 16.48 -17.76 -5.55
CA ASN A 189 16.69 -16.42 -5.03
C ASN A 189 16.89 -16.38 -3.52
N ILE A 190 16.19 -17.23 -2.75
CA ILE A 190 16.41 -17.37 -1.31
C ILE A 190 17.85 -17.82 -1.03
N THR A 191 18.34 -18.84 -1.75
CA THR A 191 19.73 -19.32 -1.60
C THR A 191 20.74 -18.22 -1.98
N ASN A 192 20.53 -17.53 -3.10
CA ASN A 192 21.40 -16.44 -3.54
C ASN A 192 21.39 -15.25 -2.58
N ARG A 193 20.22 -14.89 -2.03
CA ARG A 193 20.06 -13.84 -1.02
C ARG A 193 20.85 -14.18 0.24
N SER A 194 20.71 -15.40 0.75
CA SER A 194 21.46 -15.86 1.94
C SER A 194 22.99 -15.80 1.71
N ARG A 195 23.45 -16.21 0.52
CA ARG A 195 24.86 -16.10 0.14
C ARG A 195 25.35 -14.65 0.11
N ILE A 196 24.60 -13.75 -0.55
CA ILE A 196 24.94 -12.32 -0.63
C ILE A 196 25.02 -11.71 0.76
N ILE A 197 24.03 -11.96 1.63
CA ILE A 197 24.01 -11.47 3.01
C ILE A 197 25.28 -11.92 3.75
N LYS A 198 25.59 -13.22 3.71
CA LYS A 198 26.76 -13.77 4.40
C LYS A 198 28.08 -13.17 3.90
N GLU A 199 28.25 -13.06 2.59
CA GLU A 199 29.48 -12.53 1.99
C GLU A 199 29.62 -11.03 2.22
N THR A 200 28.51 -10.28 2.22
CA THR A 200 28.50 -8.84 2.46
C THR A 200 28.78 -8.52 3.94
N SER A 201 28.16 -9.26 4.86
CA SER A 201 28.46 -9.16 6.31
C SER A 201 29.92 -9.51 6.60
N SER A 202 30.44 -10.60 6.01
CA SER A 202 31.85 -10.95 6.13
C SER A 202 32.78 -9.86 5.59
N TYR A 203 32.42 -9.22 4.48
CA TYR A 203 33.18 -8.08 3.95
C TYR A 203 33.16 -6.91 4.93
N LEU A 204 31.99 -6.48 5.42
CA LEU A 204 31.88 -5.37 6.38
C LEU A 204 32.72 -5.63 7.65
N LEU A 205 32.66 -6.83 8.20
CA LEU A 205 33.45 -7.18 9.38
C LEU A 205 34.97 -7.23 9.07
N SER A 206 35.37 -7.59 7.85
CA SER A 206 36.79 -7.54 7.44
C SER A 206 37.35 -6.13 7.30
N GLN A 207 36.47 -5.13 7.09
CA GLN A 207 36.87 -3.71 7.00
C GLN A 207 37.36 -3.15 8.34
N GLU A 208 37.21 -3.90 9.44
CA GLU A 208 37.68 -3.47 10.76
C GLU A 208 39.18 -3.11 10.70
N ASP A 209 40.05 -3.96 10.14
CA ASP A 209 41.50 -3.75 10.20
C ASP A 209 42.11 -3.09 8.96
N GLN A 210 41.30 -2.69 7.98
CA GLN A 210 41.78 -2.05 6.76
C GLN A 210 42.07 -0.56 6.99
N LEU A 211 43.33 -0.16 6.79
CA LEU A 211 43.80 1.23 6.89
C LEU A 211 43.60 2.04 5.59
N SER A 212 43.25 1.39 4.49
CA SER A 212 43.09 2.03 3.17
C SER A 212 41.69 2.60 2.98
N PHE A 213 41.42 3.75 3.63
CA PHE A 213 40.09 4.36 3.67
C PHE A 213 39.61 4.90 2.31
N SER A 214 40.49 5.43 1.46
CA SER A 214 40.06 6.12 0.23
C SER A 214 39.56 5.18 -0.87
N VAL A 215 40.17 3.99 -1.00
CA VAL A 215 39.89 3.07 -2.13
C VAL A 215 38.57 2.33 -1.95
N ASN A 216 38.11 2.15 -0.70
CA ASN A 216 36.99 1.27 -0.37
C ASN A 216 35.71 2.00 0.04
N SER A 217 35.61 3.32 -0.13
CA SER A 217 34.41 4.10 0.22
C SER A 217 33.15 3.54 -0.48
N ASN A 218 33.24 3.29 -1.78
CA ASN A 218 32.10 2.76 -2.54
C ASN A 218 31.77 1.32 -2.14
N GLY A 219 32.78 0.49 -1.87
CA GLY A 219 32.58 -0.89 -1.41
C GLY A 219 31.85 -0.93 -0.07
N PHE A 220 32.27 -0.13 0.91
CA PHE A 220 31.61 -0.04 2.22
C PHE A 220 30.18 0.49 2.09
N THR A 221 29.96 1.59 1.36
CA THR A 221 28.63 2.14 1.09
C THR A 221 27.71 1.10 0.45
N ASN A 222 28.16 0.41 -0.61
CA ASN A 222 27.38 -0.63 -1.28
C ASN A 222 27.06 -1.80 -0.35
N ALA A 223 28.02 -2.23 0.47
CA ALA A 223 27.81 -3.32 1.42
C ALA A 223 26.77 -2.96 2.49
N CYS A 224 26.82 -1.74 3.05
CA CYS A 224 25.79 -1.25 3.96
C CYS A 224 24.42 -1.15 3.28
N SER A 225 24.35 -0.66 2.03
CA SER A 225 23.09 -0.60 1.29
C SER A 225 22.51 -1.98 0.98
N VAL A 226 23.34 -2.95 0.61
CA VAL A 226 22.92 -4.34 0.37
C VAL A 226 22.32 -4.95 1.63
N LEU A 227 22.99 -4.84 2.78
CA LEU A 227 22.44 -5.37 4.03
C LEU A 227 21.19 -4.62 4.45
N TYR A 228 21.12 -3.30 4.28
CA TYR A 228 19.88 -2.57 4.58
C TYR A 228 18.67 -3.11 3.80
N MET A 229 18.84 -3.38 2.50
CA MET A 229 17.77 -3.92 1.64
C MET A 229 17.42 -5.38 1.96
N LEU A 230 18.42 -6.21 2.29
CA LEU A 230 18.24 -7.66 2.41
C LEU A 230 18.04 -8.14 3.85
N ASP A 231 18.72 -7.54 4.82
CA ASP A 231 18.70 -7.86 6.25
C ASP A 231 19.17 -6.67 7.12
N LYS A 232 18.22 -5.78 7.41
CA LYS A 232 18.46 -4.55 8.20
C LYS A 232 18.99 -4.83 9.61
N TYR A 233 18.52 -5.91 10.23
CA TYR A 233 18.92 -6.28 11.59
C TYR A 233 20.37 -6.75 11.64
N LEU A 234 20.81 -7.52 10.64
CA LEU A 234 22.21 -7.91 10.55
C LEU A 234 23.13 -6.71 10.36
N LEU A 235 22.72 -5.72 9.54
CA LEU A 235 23.49 -4.48 9.39
C LEU A 235 23.65 -3.74 10.73
N GLU A 236 22.57 -3.61 11.51
CA GLU A 236 22.61 -3.00 12.84
C GLU A 236 23.57 -3.74 13.77
N GLN A 237 23.54 -5.07 13.77
CA GLN A 237 24.44 -5.90 14.58
C GLN A 237 25.90 -5.76 14.15
N ASP A 238 26.18 -5.80 12.84
CA ASP A 238 27.53 -5.69 12.29
C ASP A 238 28.14 -4.31 12.56
N LEU A 239 27.39 -3.22 12.34
CA LEU A 239 27.86 -1.87 12.65
C LEU A 239 28.08 -1.66 14.15
N THR A 240 27.18 -2.17 15.00
CA THR A 240 27.37 -2.14 16.45
C THR A 240 28.66 -2.86 16.84
N ARG A 241 28.89 -4.06 16.31
CA ARG A 241 30.09 -4.86 16.58
C ARG A 241 31.37 -4.15 16.11
N LEU A 242 31.36 -3.59 14.91
CA LEU A 242 32.48 -2.81 14.35
C LEU A 242 32.81 -1.61 15.25
N LEU A 243 31.79 -0.83 15.64
CA LEU A 243 31.97 0.35 16.47
C LEU A 243 32.44 0.00 17.89
N SER A 244 31.83 -0.99 18.53
CA SER A 244 32.27 -1.47 19.85
C SER A 244 33.70 -1.99 19.82
N SER A 245 34.09 -2.74 18.78
CA SER A 245 35.48 -3.23 18.63
C SER A 245 36.47 -2.06 18.51
N ARG A 246 36.13 -1.03 17.71
CA ARG A 246 36.98 0.16 17.56
C ARG A 246 37.11 0.97 18.85
N ILE A 247 36.01 1.15 19.58
CA ILE A 247 36.03 1.80 20.90
C ILE A 247 36.94 1.03 21.85
N GLN A 248 36.81 -0.30 21.93
CA GLN A 248 37.68 -1.13 22.77
C GLN A 248 39.15 -1.05 22.36
N LYS A 249 39.47 -1.08 21.06
CA LYS A 249 40.83 -0.88 20.56
C LYS A 249 41.37 0.50 20.96
N ALA A 250 40.57 1.57 20.84
CA ALA A 250 40.98 2.92 21.26
C ALA A 250 41.22 3.02 22.78
N ILE A 251 40.37 2.39 23.60
CA ILE A 251 40.56 2.30 25.05
C ILE A 251 41.87 1.59 25.40
N ILE A 252 42.16 0.46 24.74
CA ILE A 252 43.41 -0.29 24.94
C ILE A 252 44.62 0.57 24.56
N GLN A 253 44.55 1.29 23.43
CA GLN A 253 45.61 2.22 23.02
C GLN A 253 45.83 3.30 24.09
N PHE A 254 44.75 3.91 24.60
CA PHE A 254 44.84 4.91 25.66
C PHE A 254 45.46 4.34 26.94
N ASP A 255 45.03 3.15 27.36
CA ASP A 255 45.57 2.48 28.54
C ASP A 255 47.06 2.16 28.41
N SER A 256 47.52 1.83 27.20
CA SER A 256 48.92 1.49 26.92
C SER A 256 49.87 2.68 27.10
N ILE A 257 49.38 3.93 26.99
CA ILE A 257 50.16 5.15 27.22
C ILE A 257 50.78 5.14 28.63
N PHE A 258 50.04 4.66 29.62
CA PHE A 258 50.45 4.65 31.03
C PHE A 258 51.14 3.34 31.45
N GLN A 259 51.34 2.40 30.53
CA GLN A 259 52.11 1.17 30.76
C GLN A 259 53.60 1.46 30.60
N LEU A 260 54.17 2.12 31.60
CA LEU A 260 55.59 2.46 31.65
C LEU A 260 56.45 1.24 32.03
N SER A 261 57.65 1.17 31.45
CA SER A 261 58.63 0.15 31.85
C SER A 261 59.09 0.39 33.30
N PRO A 262 59.56 -0.65 34.03
CA PRO A 262 60.11 -0.47 35.36
C PRO A 262 61.25 0.56 35.42
N THR A 263 62.08 0.62 34.38
CA THR A 263 63.18 1.59 34.26
C THR A 263 62.66 3.02 34.17
N THR A 264 61.66 3.28 33.33
CA THR A 264 61.05 4.62 33.18
C THR A 264 60.39 5.06 34.48
N ARG A 265 59.70 4.15 35.18
CA ARG A 265 59.12 4.44 36.50
C ARG A 265 60.19 4.81 37.53
N ARG A 266 61.30 4.07 37.59
CA ARG A 266 62.42 4.39 38.51
C ARG A 266 63.01 5.77 38.21
N LEU A 267 63.23 6.10 36.94
CA LEU A 267 63.73 7.42 36.53
C LEU A 267 62.76 8.54 36.91
N LEU A 268 61.45 8.31 36.78
CA LEU A 268 60.42 9.28 37.17
C LEU A 268 60.41 9.57 38.68
N HIS A 269 60.71 8.56 39.51
CA HIS A 269 60.80 8.72 40.97
C HIS A 269 62.14 9.29 41.46
N ASN A 270 63.18 9.26 40.64
CA ASN A 270 64.49 9.82 40.97
C ASN A 270 64.48 11.34 40.71
N SER A 271 64.74 12.13 41.75
CA SER A 271 64.64 13.59 41.72
C SER A 271 65.75 14.31 40.95
N THR A 272 66.85 13.63 40.62
CA THR A 272 68.07 14.28 40.11
C THR A 272 68.00 14.64 38.63
N ASP A 273 67.32 13.85 37.79
CA ASP A 273 67.10 14.19 36.39
C ASP A 273 65.90 13.41 35.79
N PRO A 274 64.68 13.97 35.85
CA PRO A 274 63.48 13.34 35.29
C PRO A 274 63.36 13.50 33.77
N SER A 275 64.29 14.19 33.10
CA SER A 275 64.14 14.60 31.68
C SER A 275 63.94 13.42 30.72
N ALA A 276 64.73 12.35 30.87
CA ALA A 276 64.62 11.14 30.05
C ALA A 276 63.29 10.40 30.28
N ALA A 277 62.80 10.36 31.51
CA ALA A 277 61.50 9.77 31.83
C ALA A 277 60.37 10.59 31.22
N ASN A 278 60.41 11.92 31.37
CA ASN A 278 59.43 12.84 30.80
C ASN A 278 59.38 12.74 29.27
N SER A 279 60.53 12.70 28.61
CA SER A 279 60.61 12.52 27.14
C SER A 279 59.95 11.22 26.68
N THR A 280 60.22 10.11 27.38
CA THR A 280 59.60 8.81 27.09
C THR A 280 58.08 8.84 27.31
N ILE A 281 57.61 9.48 28.39
CA ILE A 281 56.19 9.62 28.72
C ILE A 281 55.48 10.44 27.65
N TRP A 282 56.05 11.57 27.23
CA TRP A 282 55.49 12.41 26.18
C TRP A 282 55.46 11.71 24.82
N SER A 283 56.53 11.01 24.44
CA SER A 283 56.56 10.21 23.20
C SER A 283 55.46 9.15 23.21
N LYS A 284 55.28 8.40 24.30
CA LYS A 284 54.18 7.43 24.43
C LYS A 284 52.80 8.08 24.36
N PHE A 285 52.65 9.26 24.94
CA PHE A 285 51.39 10.00 24.91
C PHE A 285 51.05 10.46 23.48
N GLU A 286 52.01 11.04 22.77
CA GLU A 286 51.87 11.45 21.37
C GLU A 286 51.56 10.25 20.45
N ASP A 287 52.31 9.15 20.61
CA ASP A 287 52.10 7.92 19.83
C ASP A 287 50.73 7.29 20.10
N GLY A 288 50.31 7.20 21.36
CA GLY A 288 49.01 6.65 21.74
C GLY A 288 47.85 7.46 21.16
N TRP A 289 47.90 8.79 21.27
CA TRP A 289 46.91 9.67 20.64
C TRP A 289 46.95 9.62 19.12
N TYR A 290 48.12 9.43 18.52
CA TYR A 290 48.24 9.20 17.08
C TYR A 290 47.55 7.89 16.66
N GLN A 291 47.69 6.79 17.41
CA GLN A 291 46.95 5.55 17.12
C GLN A 291 45.44 5.72 17.31
N ILE A 292 45.01 6.41 18.37
CA ILE A 292 43.59 6.75 18.59
C ILE A 292 43.05 7.59 17.41
N SER A 293 43.83 8.54 16.89
CA SER A 293 43.42 9.35 15.73
C SER A 293 43.17 8.52 14.47
N LYS A 294 43.96 7.46 14.23
CA LYS A 294 43.75 6.53 13.11
C LYS A 294 42.45 5.75 13.26
N ILE A 295 42.12 5.33 14.49
CA ILE A 295 40.85 4.67 14.79
C ILE A 295 39.68 5.64 14.61
N GLY A 296 39.82 6.88 15.08
CA GLY A 296 38.82 7.93 14.87
C GLY A 296 38.59 8.23 13.38
N ALA A 297 39.66 8.27 12.58
CA ALA A 297 39.57 8.49 11.13
C ALA A 297 38.73 7.43 10.41
N GLN A 298 38.80 6.19 10.89
CA GLN A 298 37.96 5.11 10.38
C GLN A 298 36.48 5.32 10.72
N CYS A 299 36.17 5.81 11.92
CA CYS A 299 34.80 6.14 12.33
C CYS A 299 34.21 7.27 11.46
N VAL A 300 35.02 8.32 11.18
CA VAL A 300 34.65 9.42 10.27
C VAL A 300 34.41 8.90 8.84
N PHE A 301 35.27 7.99 8.38
CA PHE A 301 35.09 7.34 7.09
C PHE A 301 33.78 6.54 7.00
N TRP A 302 33.43 5.77 8.04
CA TRP A 302 32.16 5.04 8.10
C TRP A 302 30.98 6.00 8.12
N GLU A 303 31.03 7.06 8.91
CA GLU A 303 29.99 8.08 8.98
C GLU A 303 29.71 8.71 7.61
N ARG A 304 30.77 9.17 6.93
CA ARG A 304 30.66 9.74 5.57
C ARG A 304 30.17 8.71 4.54
N SER A 305 30.51 7.44 4.71
CA SER A 305 30.07 6.37 3.80
C SER A 305 28.58 6.05 3.98
N LEU A 306 28.06 6.13 5.21
CA LEU A 306 26.63 5.99 5.50
C LEU A 306 25.81 7.20 5.05
N GLN A 307 26.37 8.42 5.17
CA GLN A 307 25.72 9.65 4.65
C GLN A 307 25.53 9.60 3.12
N LYS A 308 26.42 8.94 2.38
CA LYS A 308 26.29 8.77 0.92
C LYS A 308 25.23 7.73 0.51
N ALA A 309 24.80 6.86 1.43
CA ALA A 309 23.89 5.77 1.12
C ALA A 309 22.42 6.21 1.18
N ASN A 310 21.89 6.67 0.05
CA ASN A 310 20.52 7.23 -0.06
C ASN A 310 19.43 6.17 -0.27
N ILE A 311 19.69 4.90 0.07
CA ILE A 311 18.79 3.77 -0.20
C ILE A 311 17.51 3.78 0.67
N CYS A 312 17.49 4.60 1.73
CA CYS A 312 16.37 4.71 2.67
C CYS A 312 15.30 5.72 2.23
N ASN A 313 15.48 6.40 1.10
CA ASN A 313 14.55 7.38 0.60
C ASN A 313 13.24 6.69 0.13
N PRO A 314 12.05 7.17 0.51
CA PRO A 314 11.74 8.48 1.11
C PRO A 314 11.68 8.54 2.63
N ASP A 315 11.78 7.40 3.34
CA ASP A 315 11.60 7.38 4.79
C ASP A 315 12.72 8.12 5.53
N TYR A 316 13.96 8.02 5.04
CA TYR A 316 15.12 8.73 5.58
C TYR A 316 16.04 9.21 4.44
N PRO A 317 16.65 10.40 4.53
CA PRO A 317 17.56 10.92 3.51
C PRO A 317 18.76 10.02 3.21
N ASN A 318 19.32 9.38 4.23
CA ASN A 318 20.48 8.50 4.13
C ASN A 318 20.52 7.47 5.27
N LEU A 319 21.43 6.49 5.19
CA LEU A 319 21.57 5.45 6.23
C LEU A 319 22.01 6.01 7.59
N LEU A 320 22.78 7.10 7.65
CA LEU A 320 23.22 7.65 8.94
C LEU A 320 22.01 8.18 9.73
N GLU A 321 21.16 8.96 9.09
CA GLU A 321 19.93 9.49 9.71
C GLU A 321 18.97 8.37 10.11
N TYR A 322 18.88 7.32 9.29
CA TYR A 322 18.14 6.11 9.65
C TYR A 322 18.62 5.53 10.99
N PHE A 323 19.94 5.36 11.19
CA PHE A 323 20.51 4.83 12.44
C PHE A 323 20.35 5.77 13.63
N GLN A 324 20.45 7.08 13.41
CA GLN A 324 20.25 8.09 14.46
C GLN A 324 18.82 8.09 15.02
N MET A 325 17.84 7.74 14.19
CA MET A 325 16.42 7.70 14.56
C MET A 325 16.00 6.37 15.19
N GLN A 326 16.84 5.34 15.18
CA GLN A 326 16.49 4.05 15.79
C GLN A 326 16.65 4.11 17.32
N PRO A 327 15.58 3.90 18.11
CA PRO A 327 15.60 4.08 19.56
C PRO A 327 16.48 3.07 20.30
N ASN A 328 16.73 1.91 19.70
CA ASN A 328 17.54 0.84 20.29
C ASN A 328 18.90 0.69 19.63
N PHE A 329 19.27 1.59 18.72
CA PHE A 329 20.58 1.55 18.09
C PHE A 329 21.61 2.25 18.97
N ILE A 330 22.85 1.75 18.94
CA ILE A 330 23.93 2.18 19.84
C ILE A 330 24.18 3.69 19.83
N LEU A 331 23.81 4.39 18.76
CA LEU A 331 24.03 5.81 18.61
C LEU A 331 23.11 6.69 19.48
N ASP A 332 21.90 6.26 19.84
CA ASP A 332 20.95 7.04 20.66
C ASP A 332 20.85 8.53 20.24
N GLY A 333 20.65 8.78 18.94
CA GLY A 333 20.61 10.12 18.33
C GLY A 333 21.96 10.81 18.07
N ALA A 334 23.09 10.22 18.49
CA ALA A 334 24.43 10.74 18.19
C ALA A 334 24.93 10.34 16.79
N THR A 335 25.92 11.03 16.25
CA THR A 335 26.68 10.51 15.09
C THR A 335 27.64 9.41 15.54
N ILE A 336 28.19 8.65 14.58
CA ILE A 336 29.21 7.62 14.88
C ILE A 336 30.41 8.24 15.59
N CYS A 337 30.88 9.41 15.13
CA CYS A 337 32.01 10.09 15.74
C CYS A 337 31.71 10.56 17.17
N ILE A 338 30.56 11.21 17.39
CA ILE A 338 30.17 11.68 18.73
C ILE A 338 30.06 10.49 19.69
N TYR A 339 29.45 9.39 19.26
CA TYR A 339 29.34 8.18 20.08
C TYR A 339 30.71 7.59 20.42
N PHE A 340 31.58 7.42 19.42
CA PHE A 340 32.95 6.94 19.60
C PHE A 340 33.73 7.76 20.64
N PHE A 341 33.72 9.09 20.51
CA PHE A 341 34.44 9.98 21.43
C PHE A 341 33.80 10.06 22.81
N LYS A 342 32.47 9.92 22.92
CA LYS A 342 31.76 9.87 24.21
C LYS A 342 32.14 8.63 25.01
N GLU A 343 32.08 7.45 24.40
CA GLU A 343 32.47 6.19 25.06
C GLU A 343 33.96 6.17 25.43
N LEU A 344 34.80 6.65 24.52
CA LEU A 344 36.23 6.82 24.80
C LEU A 344 36.46 7.78 25.99
N ALA A 345 35.76 8.92 26.03
CA ALA A 345 35.88 9.90 27.10
C ALA A 345 35.42 9.36 28.47
N ILE A 346 34.39 8.50 28.53
CA ILE A 346 33.98 7.82 29.77
C ILE A 346 35.13 6.95 30.29
N SER A 347 35.76 6.16 29.41
CA SER A 347 36.89 5.30 29.78
C SER A 347 38.14 6.10 30.18
N ILE A 348 38.45 7.18 29.43
CA ILE A 348 39.53 8.12 29.75
C ILE A 348 39.33 8.71 31.15
N SER A 349 38.13 9.21 31.45
CA SER A 349 37.79 9.81 32.74
C SER A 349 38.02 8.81 33.89
N SER A 350 37.54 7.58 33.73
CA SER A 350 37.73 6.51 34.71
C SER A 350 39.22 6.19 34.93
N LYS A 351 39.98 6.06 33.83
CA LYS A 351 41.42 5.81 33.87
C LYS A 351 42.20 6.94 34.54
N MET A 352 41.87 8.19 34.22
CA MET A 352 42.48 9.38 34.82
C MET A 352 42.23 9.44 36.33
N GLN A 353 41.00 9.19 36.78
CA GLN A 353 40.68 9.14 38.21
C GLN A 353 41.42 8.02 38.93
N MET A 354 41.57 6.85 38.30
CA MET A 354 42.35 5.74 38.86
C MET A 354 43.83 6.09 38.98
N LEU A 355 44.41 6.71 37.95
CA LEU A 355 45.82 7.14 37.95
C LEU A 355 46.08 8.23 38.99
N ASP A 356 45.16 9.16 39.19
CA ASP A 356 45.32 10.21 40.22
C ASP A 356 45.42 9.62 41.63
N ARG A 357 44.78 8.46 41.86
CA ARG A 357 44.87 7.72 43.13
C ARG A 357 46.11 6.84 43.24
N ARG A 358 46.52 6.19 42.14
CA ARG A 358 47.57 5.14 42.16
C ARG A 358 48.97 5.62 41.79
N ASP A 359 49.07 6.60 40.90
CA ASP A 359 50.34 7.11 40.36
C ASP A 359 50.26 8.65 40.14
N PRO A 360 50.15 9.43 41.22
CA PRO A 360 50.01 10.89 41.12
C PRO A 360 51.27 11.57 40.59
N ILE A 361 52.44 10.91 40.68
CA ILE A 361 53.72 11.44 40.18
C ILE A 361 53.71 11.45 38.66
N LEU A 362 53.21 10.37 38.02
CA LEU A 362 53.02 10.33 36.58
C LEU A 362 52.10 11.45 36.09
N LEU A 363 50.99 11.70 36.79
CA LEU A 363 50.08 12.79 36.42
C LEU A 363 50.70 14.18 36.59
N ARG A 364 51.70 14.35 37.45
CA ARG A 364 52.39 15.63 37.62
C ARG A 364 53.10 16.07 36.35
N VAL A 365 53.65 15.13 35.58
CA VAL A 365 54.31 15.40 34.27
C VAL A 365 53.33 16.06 33.29
N PHE A 366 52.10 15.57 33.24
CA PHE A 366 51.06 16.12 32.37
C PHE A 366 50.47 17.42 32.92
N ARG A 367 50.34 17.54 34.25
CA ARG A 367 49.86 18.77 34.92
C ARG A 367 50.83 19.95 34.75
N SER A 368 52.14 19.69 34.72
CA SER A 368 53.15 20.74 34.53
C SER A 368 53.13 21.36 33.13
N ASP A 369 52.60 20.64 32.14
CA ASP A 369 52.48 21.12 30.76
C ASP A 369 51.13 20.68 30.17
N PHE A 370 50.05 21.15 30.80
CA PHE A 370 48.69 20.85 30.36
C PHE A 370 48.39 21.43 28.97
N GLN A 371 49.06 22.51 28.57
CA GLN A 371 48.94 23.09 27.22
C GLN A 371 49.44 22.13 26.14
N ARG A 372 50.52 21.39 26.40
CA ARG A 372 50.96 20.32 25.48
C ARG A 372 49.95 19.17 25.41
N VAL A 373 49.33 18.80 26.54
CA VAL A 373 48.23 17.81 26.53
C VAL A 373 47.10 18.27 25.62
N THR A 374 46.61 19.51 25.80
CA THR A 374 45.50 20.03 25.02
C THR A 374 45.84 20.05 23.53
N HIS A 375 47.05 20.50 23.18
CA HIS A 375 47.53 20.56 21.80
C HIS A 375 47.59 19.19 21.11
N ILE A 376 48.15 18.17 21.78
CA ILE A 376 48.28 16.82 21.24
C ILE A 376 46.89 16.20 21.01
N VAL A 377 45.97 16.37 21.96
CA VAL A 377 44.61 15.84 21.88
C VAL A 377 43.82 16.54 20.77
N GLU A 378 43.86 17.86 20.71
CA GLU A 378 43.24 18.66 19.64
C GLU A 378 43.76 18.23 18.26
N GLN A 379 45.08 18.07 18.10
CA GLN A 379 45.67 17.60 16.85
C GLN A 379 45.25 16.18 16.49
N ALA A 380 45.16 15.27 17.48
CA ALA A 380 44.73 13.90 17.24
C ALA A 380 43.27 13.84 16.77
N ILE A 381 42.39 14.63 17.38
CA ILE A 381 40.98 14.73 16.98
C ILE A 381 40.88 15.37 15.59
N ALA A 382 41.62 16.46 15.32
CA ALA A 382 41.66 17.08 14.00
C ALA A 382 42.15 16.12 12.89
N ARG A 383 43.17 15.31 13.19
CA ARG A 383 43.67 14.28 12.25
C ARG A 383 42.63 13.21 11.93
N SER A 384 41.71 12.95 12.86
CA SER A 384 40.63 11.99 12.64
C SER A 384 39.59 12.50 11.65
N SER A 385 39.24 13.79 11.71
CA SER A 385 38.14 14.34 10.90
C SER A 385 38.54 14.76 9.49
N SER A 386 39.84 14.75 9.13
CA SER A 386 40.39 15.26 7.85
C SER A 386 40.06 16.73 7.51
N GLU A 387 39.35 17.41 8.40
CA GLU A 387 39.05 18.82 8.33
C GLU A 387 40.06 19.55 9.22
N ILE A 388 40.48 20.74 8.81
CA ILE A 388 41.29 21.61 9.66
C ILE A 388 40.36 22.07 10.79
N VAL A 389 40.31 21.28 11.86
CA VAL A 389 39.41 21.49 12.99
C VAL A 389 39.90 22.71 13.77
N ASN A 390 39.11 23.78 13.71
CA ASN A 390 39.15 24.82 14.72
C ASN A 390 38.86 24.21 16.11
N LYS A 391 39.40 24.79 17.18
CA LYS A 391 39.39 24.28 18.57
C LYS A 391 38.01 23.82 19.12
N ASP A 392 36.92 24.15 18.45
CA ASP A 392 35.54 24.03 18.95
C ASP A 392 34.75 22.87 18.32
N THR A 393 35.37 21.70 18.11
CA THR A 393 34.58 20.49 17.82
C THR A 393 33.96 19.93 19.09
N ARG A 394 32.72 19.42 18.97
CA ARG A 394 32.00 18.81 20.09
C ARG A 394 32.77 17.62 20.65
N GLU A 395 33.43 16.86 19.77
CA GLU A 395 34.33 15.75 20.05
C GLU A 395 35.50 16.20 20.95
N CYS A 396 36.14 17.31 20.60
CA CYS A 396 37.22 17.89 21.40
C CYS A 396 36.72 18.29 22.80
N SER A 397 35.59 18.99 22.88
CA SER A 397 35.00 19.35 24.17
C SER A 397 34.71 18.14 25.07
N ILE A 398 34.14 17.07 24.50
CA ILE A 398 33.84 15.82 25.22
C ILE A 398 35.12 15.19 25.78
N VAL A 399 36.16 15.04 24.96
CA VAL A 399 37.43 14.43 25.37
C VAL A 399 38.18 15.31 26.35
N MET A 400 38.27 16.63 26.11
CA MET A 400 38.98 17.55 27.00
C MET A 400 38.33 17.62 28.39
N ASN A 401 37.00 17.53 28.47
CA ASN A 401 36.30 17.43 29.75
C ASN A 401 36.68 16.16 30.53
N SER A 402 36.92 15.02 29.86
CA SER A 402 37.39 13.79 30.51
C SER A 402 38.82 13.88 31.06
N LEU A 403 39.63 14.80 30.53
CA LEU A 403 41.00 15.07 30.95
C LEU A 403 41.12 16.18 32.00
N ARG A 404 40.00 16.71 32.51
CA ARG A 404 39.97 17.84 33.45
C ARG A 404 40.78 17.62 34.74
N VAL A 405 41.01 16.37 35.15
CA VAL A 405 41.88 16.00 36.30
C VAL A 405 43.35 16.45 36.10
N LEU A 406 43.76 16.64 34.85
CA LEU A 406 45.09 17.12 34.47
C LEU A 406 45.19 18.64 34.42
N ALA A 407 44.07 19.36 34.44
CA ALA A 407 44.09 20.81 34.48
C ALA A 407 44.79 21.27 35.77
N PRO A 408 45.64 22.30 35.70
CA PRO A 408 46.25 22.85 36.90
C PRO A 408 45.14 23.25 37.87
N LYS A 409 45.17 22.69 39.08
CA LYS A 409 44.33 23.21 40.16
C LYS A 409 44.83 24.64 40.38
N ASN A 410 43.95 25.63 40.20
CA ASN A 410 44.26 26.99 40.62
C ASN A 410 44.77 26.92 42.08
N PRO A 411 45.88 27.60 42.40
CA PRO A 411 46.49 27.54 43.73
C PRO A 411 45.51 27.90 44.85
#